data_AF-A0A0F9BVI4-F1
#
_entry.id   AF-A0A0F9BVI4-F1
#
_cell.length_a   1.000
_cell.length_b   1.000
_cell.length_c   1.000
_cell.angle_alpha   90.00
_cell.angle_beta   90.00
_cell.angle_gamma   90.00
#
_symmetry.space_group_name_H-M   'P 1'
#
loop_
_entity.id
_entity.type
_entity.pdbx_description
1 polymer ?
#
loop_
_entity_poly.entity_id
_entity_poly.type
_entity_poly.pdbx_seq_one_letter_code
_entity_poly.pdbx_strand_id
1 'polypeptide(L)'
;MKHRHINNQKGIALVLVLMLVAVGTILGMGLIASSTVRVIGAQNLVHAARAHYLAESGLSHALHVLKSDPESLIGSAATPLGPYYLQDDQDCYYFYSTQDAFNSNVYYLTAKSYVNGLSRRASYTVFCQRQRLNKLTQSVLIGGSAVALPDSLTVNGDIQSNGGRLSNYASIVGDVYCRGVVFDPFGRVDGEITMGADEVPLPTIITDNYKLYRLWGRNNAANERVTNEFLSNDPLNQGGSVNPDNTGGVVWLKPQSGDSVAISNGVDFQGTIIIEGDLTLSGSGIKMVAVRGFPAIVATGKILIADNADAEITGTVIAGGGIVPLGSDAAGSATTIDGALVAQTVGYGWRLDGDHVLNYVKARTELYD
;
A
#
# COMPACT_ATOMS: atom_id res chain seq x y z
N MET A 1 57.84 88.42 -39.04
CA MET A 1 57.43 87.09 -39.55
C MET A 1 57.07 86.18 -38.36
N LYS A 2 55.95 86.40 -37.66
CA LYS A 2 55.51 85.57 -36.51
C LYS A 2 54.11 85.98 -36.00
N HIS A 3 53.05 85.79 -36.78
CA HIS A 3 51.68 86.00 -36.24
C HIS A 3 50.56 85.18 -36.92
N ARG A 4 50.88 84.06 -37.58
CA ARG A 4 49.88 83.26 -38.31
C ARG A 4 49.53 81.88 -37.73
N HIS A 5 50.02 81.52 -36.54
CA HIS A 5 49.87 80.15 -36.00
C HIS A 5 48.81 79.95 -34.90
N ILE A 6 48.22 81.00 -34.33
CA ILE A 6 47.30 80.86 -33.17
C ILE A 6 45.84 80.55 -33.60
N ASN A 7 45.41 80.94 -34.81
CA ASN A 7 44.05 80.67 -35.27
C ASN A 7 43.81 79.23 -35.75
N ASN A 8 44.85 78.42 -35.98
CA ASN A 8 44.70 77.02 -36.40
C ASN A 8 44.56 76.03 -35.22
N GLN A 9 44.85 76.45 -33.98
CA GLN A 9 44.73 75.58 -32.79
C GLN A 9 43.27 75.44 -32.31
N LYS A 10 42.42 76.45 -32.56
CA LYS A 10 40.98 76.39 -32.21
C LYS A 10 40.19 75.39 -33.05
N GLY A 11 40.58 75.18 -34.30
CA GLY A 11 39.96 74.17 -35.18
C GLY A 11 40.29 72.73 -34.74
N ILE A 12 41.52 72.48 -34.29
CA ILE A 12 41.95 71.15 -33.84
C ILE A 12 41.24 70.74 -32.54
N ALA A 13 41.06 71.66 -31.60
CA ALA A 13 40.33 71.38 -30.35
C ALA A 13 38.87 71.00 -30.61
N LEU A 14 38.20 71.68 -31.55
CA LEU A 14 36.83 71.36 -31.94
C LEU A 14 36.73 69.95 -32.54
N VAL A 15 37.65 69.60 -33.45
CA VAL A 15 37.67 68.28 -34.10
C VAL A 15 37.92 67.15 -33.09
N LEU A 16 38.80 67.38 -32.10
CA LEU A 16 39.07 66.41 -31.03
C LEU A 16 37.82 66.15 -30.17
N VAL A 17 37.10 67.20 -29.78
CA VAL A 17 35.85 67.05 -29.01
C VAL A 17 34.80 66.32 -29.85
N LEU A 18 34.67 66.66 -31.13
CA LEU A 18 33.71 66.02 -32.03
C LEU A 18 34.01 64.53 -32.25
N MET A 19 35.29 64.16 -32.40
CA MET A 19 35.73 62.76 -32.44
C MET A 19 35.42 62.05 -31.12
N LEU A 20 35.70 62.67 -29.98
CA LEU A 20 35.46 62.05 -28.67
C LEU A 20 33.98 61.82 -28.42
N VAL A 21 33.13 62.78 -28.79
CA VAL A 21 31.67 62.63 -28.74
C VAL A 21 31.23 61.52 -29.70
N ALA A 22 31.75 61.48 -30.94
CA ALA A 22 31.41 60.42 -31.89
C ALA A 22 31.77 59.03 -31.36
N VAL A 23 32.99 58.83 -30.86
CA VAL A 23 33.41 57.56 -30.23
C VAL A 23 32.52 57.23 -29.02
N GLY A 24 32.22 58.21 -28.17
CA GLY A 24 31.33 58.05 -27.02
C GLY A 24 29.93 57.58 -27.43
N THR A 25 29.36 58.15 -28.50
CA THR A 25 28.05 57.74 -29.01
C THR A 25 28.03 56.34 -29.61
N ILE A 26 29.08 55.93 -30.33
CA ILE A 26 29.20 54.58 -30.89
C ILE A 26 29.29 53.54 -29.78
N LEU A 27 30.12 53.80 -28.76
CA LEU A 27 30.24 52.93 -27.59
C LEU A 27 28.93 52.88 -26.79
N GLY A 28 28.28 54.03 -26.60
CA GLY A 28 26.98 54.12 -25.92
C GLY A 28 25.90 53.29 -26.62
N MET A 29 25.79 53.40 -27.95
CA MET A 29 24.86 52.58 -28.74
C MET A 29 25.17 51.08 -28.67
N GLY A 30 26.45 50.70 -28.70
CA GLY A 30 26.87 49.30 -28.55
C GLY A 30 26.49 48.69 -27.19
N LEU A 31 26.66 49.46 -26.10
CA LEU A 31 26.27 49.02 -24.75
C LEU A 31 24.75 48.91 -24.60
N ILE A 32 23.98 49.87 -25.14
CA ILE A 32 22.51 49.82 -25.13
C ILE A 32 22.04 48.58 -25.88
N ALA A 33 22.52 48.35 -27.11
CA ALA A 33 22.14 47.19 -27.91
C ALA A 33 22.44 45.86 -27.19
N SER A 34 23.63 45.73 -26.57
CA SER A 34 24.01 44.55 -25.79
C SER A 34 23.11 44.35 -24.56
N SER A 35 22.77 45.44 -23.85
CA SER A 35 21.87 45.37 -22.70
C SER A 35 20.45 44.93 -23.08
N THR A 36 19.92 45.42 -24.21
CA THR A 36 18.59 45.03 -24.71
C THR A 36 18.54 43.54 -25.03
N VAL A 37 19.57 42.99 -25.68
CA VAL A 37 19.66 41.55 -25.98
C VAL A 37 19.70 40.74 -24.68
N ARG A 38 20.46 41.18 -23.67
CA ARG A 38 20.53 40.50 -22.37
C ARG A 38 19.20 40.54 -21.61
N VAL A 39 18.50 41.67 -21.64
CA VAL A 39 17.18 41.82 -20.99
C VAL A 39 16.15 40.90 -21.64
N ILE A 40 16.09 40.86 -22.97
CA ILE A 40 15.18 39.95 -23.71
C ILE A 40 15.55 38.49 -23.40
N GLY A 41 16.84 38.15 -23.37
CA GLY A 41 17.31 36.82 -23.01
C GLY A 41 16.91 36.42 -21.58
N ALA A 42 17.06 37.32 -20.61
CA ALA A 42 16.66 37.10 -19.23
C ALA A 42 15.15 36.93 -19.08
N GLN A 43 14.34 37.75 -19.78
CA GLN A 43 12.88 37.62 -19.80
C GLN A 43 12.44 36.27 -20.38
N ASN A 44 13.03 35.86 -21.50
CA ASN A 44 12.75 34.54 -22.09
C ASN A 44 13.11 33.39 -21.14
N LEU A 45 14.21 33.51 -20.38
CA LEU A 45 14.61 32.52 -19.39
C LEU A 45 13.59 32.45 -18.25
N VAL A 46 13.14 33.60 -17.73
CA VAL A 46 12.11 33.66 -16.68
C VAL A 46 10.79 33.07 -17.17
N HIS A 47 10.33 33.41 -18.37
CA HIS A 47 9.11 32.84 -18.95
C HIS A 47 9.24 31.33 -19.19
N ALA A 48 10.40 30.86 -19.67
CA ALA A 48 10.66 29.44 -19.85
C ALA A 48 10.64 28.66 -18.53
N ALA A 49 11.23 29.22 -17.47
CA ALA A 49 11.18 28.63 -16.13
C ALA A 49 9.74 28.60 -15.59
N ARG A 50 8.99 29.70 -15.73
CA ARG A 50 7.57 29.77 -15.33
C ARG A 50 6.72 28.73 -16.06
N ALA A 51 6.89 28.62 -17.38
CA ALA A 51 6.20 27.60 -18.17
C ALA A 51 6.58 26.19 -17.71
N HIS A 52 7.84 25.93 -17.35
CA HIS A 52 8.24 24.64 -16.82
C HIS A 52 7.52 24.31 -15.50
N TYR A 53 7.53 25.23 -14.53
CA TYR A 53 6.82 25.07 -13.26
C TYR A 53 5.31 24.85 -13.44
N LEU A 54 4.69 25.54 -14.40
CA LEU A 54 3.28 25.33 -14.74
C LEU A 54 3.02 23.94 -15.32
N ALA A 55 3.92 23.42 -16.15
CA ALA A 55 3.80 22.07 -16.70
C ALA A 55 3.94 21.01 -15.60
N GLU A 56 4.86 21.19 -14.64
CA GLU A 56 5.00 20.28 -13.49
C GLU A 56 3.78 20.35 -12.55
N SER A 57 3.22 21.55 -12.35
CA SER A 57 1.97 21.73 -11.60
C SER A 57 0.81 21.00 -12.29
N GLY A 58 0.73 21.10 -13.62
CA GLY A 58 -0.26 20.36 -14.42
C GLY A 58 -0.08 18.85 -14.34
N LEU A 59 1.15 18.34 -14.31
CA LEU A 59 1.40 16.91 -14.08
C LEU A 59 0.99 16.46 -12.66
N SER A 60 1.27 17.29 -11.66
CA SER A 60 0.88 17.00 -10.27
C SER A 60 -0.65 16.96 -10.14
N HIS A 61 -1.35 17.87 -10.81
CA HIS A 61 -2.80 17.88 -10.91
C HIS A 61 -3.33 16.63 -11.65
N ALA A 62 -2.74 16.30 -12.81
CA ALA A 62 -3.09 15.08 -13.55
C ALA A 62 -2.91 13.81 -12.70
N LEU A 63 -1.83 13.73 -11.92
CA LEU A 63 -1.57 12.62 -11.01
C LEU A 63 -2.60 12.54 -9.88
N HIS A 64 -3.06 13.69 -9.37
CA HIS A 64 -4.14 13.73 -8.38
C HIS A 64 -5.45 13.21 -8.95
N VAL A 65 -5.84 13.68 -10.14
CA VAL A 65 -7.05 13.22 -10.83
C VAL A 65 -6.95 11.71 -11.15
N LEU A 66 -5.78 11.24 -11.61
CA LEU A 66 -5.53 9.80 -11.84
C LEU A 66 -5.75 8.95 -10.57
N LYS A 67 -5.43 9.49 -9.40
CA LYS A 67 -5.61 8.81 -8.10
C LYS A 67 -7.06 8.81 -7.64
N SER A 68 -7.80 9.90 -7.86
CA SER A 68 -9.19 10.03 -7.38
C SER A 68 -10.21 9.39 -8.33
N ASP A 69 -10.04 9.61 -9.63
CA ASP A 69 -10.95 9.16 -10.68
C ASP A 69 -10.18 8.94 -11.99
N PRO A 70 -9.64 7.73 -12.23
CA PRO A 70 -8.88 7.42 -13.44
C PRO A 70 -9.68 7.60 -14.72
N GLU A 71 -11.00 7.41 -14.67
CA GLU A 71 -11.88 7.44 -15.84
C GLU A 71 -12.13 8.88 -16.29
N SER A 72 -12.13 9.84 -15.37
CA SER A 72 -12.15 11.27 -15.70
C SER A 72 -10.90 11.76 -16.43
N LEU A 73 -9.78 11.01 -16.36
CA LEU A 73 -8.50 11.38 -16.95
C LEU A 73 -8.35 10.96 -18.42
N ILE A 74 -9.38 10.35 -19.02
CA ILE A 74 -9.39 9.92 -20.43
C ILE A 74 -9.54 11.14 -21.34
N GLY A 75 -8.50 11.97 -21.36
CA GLY A 75 -8.28 13.01 -22.37
C GLY A 75 -7.40 12.49 -23.50
N SER A 76 -7.23 13.28 -24.55
CA SER A 76 -6.22 13.00 -25.58
C SER A 76 -5.41 14.26 -25.84
N ALA A 77 -4.33 14.14 -26.63
CA ALA A 77 -3.63 15.34 -27.09
C ALA A 77 -4.53 16.30 -27.89
N ALA A 78 -5.62 15.79 -28.49
CA ALA A 78 -6.62 16.57 -29.22
C ALA A 78 -7.71 17.17 -28.30
N THR A 79 -7.95 16.54 -27.15
CA THR A 79 -8.97 16.93 -26.17
C THR A 79 -8.38 16.93 -24.76
N PRO A 80 -7.43 17.84 -24.46
CA PRO A 80 -6.84 17.88 -23.14
C PRO A 80 -7.79 18.52 -22.12
N LEU A 81 -7.61 18.16 -20.85
CA LEU A 81 -8.28 18.81 -19.73
C LEU A 81 -7.65 20.19 -19.49
N GLY A 82 -8.49 21.23 -19.39
CA GLY A 82 -8.08 22.63 -19.23
C GLY A 82 -8.75 23.57 -20.24
N PRO A 83 -8.34 24.85 -20.33
CA PRO A 83 -7.22 25.44 -19.60
C PRO A 83 -7.49 25.65 -18.11
N TYR A 84 -6.44 25.52 -17.29
CA TYR A 84 -6.44 25.92 -15.88
C TYR A 84 -5.51 27.12 -15.69
N TYR A 85 -6.00 28.19 -15.06
CA TYR A 85 -5.30 29.46 -14.86
C TYR A 85 -4.85 29.63 -13.41
N LEU A 86 -3.69 30.28 -13.18
CA LEU A 86 -3.07 30.37 -11.85
C LEU A 86 -3.27 31.72 -11.14
N GLN A 87 -3.53 32.83 -11.86
CA GLN A 87 -3.98 34.08 -11.22
C GLN A 87 -4.42 35.17 -12.20
N ASP A 88 -3.90 35.16 -13.43
CA ASP A 88 -4.23 36.13 -14.47
C ASP A 88 -4.37 35.36 -15.79
N ASP A 89 -5.47 35.58 -16.52
CA ASP A 89 -6.00 34.84 -17.70
C ASP A 89 -5.01 34.52 -18.87
N GLN A 90 -3.71 34.83 -18.73
CA GLN A 90 -2.69 34.55 -19.74
C GLN A 90 -1.87 33.29 -19.48
N ASP A 91 -1.63 32.95 -18.21
CA ASP A 91 -0.79 31.81 -17.86
C ASP A 91 -1.66 30.61 -17.53
N CYS A 92 -1.60 29.60 -18.39
CA CYS A 92 -2.43 28.40 -18.26
C CYS A 92 -1.64 27.12 -18.49
N TYR A 93 -2.24 26.02 -18.06
CA TYR A 93 -1.82 24.69 -18.44
C TYR A 93 -2.99 23.80 -18.80
N TYR A 94 -2.67 22.76 -19.56
CA TYR A 94 -3.53 21.68 -19.97
C TYR A 94 -2.84 20.37 -19.59
N PHE A 95 -3.61 19.33 -19.34
CA PHE A 95 -3.04 18.00 -19.21
C PHE A 95 -3.95 16.94 -19.80
N TYR A 96 -3.38 15.81 -20.15
CA TYR A 96 -4.09 14.64 -20.63
C TYR A 96 -3.31 13.39 -20.26
N SER A 97 -3.98 12.25 -20.32
CA SER A 97 -3.34 10.95 -20.19
C SER A 97 -3.56 10.13 -21.44
N THR A 98 -2.68 9.16 -21.69
CA THR A 98 -2.94 8.10 -22.66
C THR A 98 -2.61 6.80 -21.99
N GLN A 99 -3.57 5.90 -21.91
CA GLN A 99 -3.35 4.56 -21.39
C GLN A 99 -2.54 3.75 -22.40
N ASP A 100 -1.60 2.95 -21.92
CA ASP A 100 -0.82 2.06 -22.78
C ASP A 100 -1.72 1.00 -23.42
N ALA A 101 -1.55 0.79 -24.72
CA ALA A 101 -2.40 -0.11 -25.50
C ALA A 101 -2.26 -1.59 -25.09
N PHE A 102 -1.12 -1.96 -24.49
CA PHE A 102 -0.82 -3.33 -24.07
C PHE A 102 -0.93 -3.52 -22.56
N ASN A 103 -0.87 -2.44 -21.78
CA ASN A 103 -0.93 -2.48 -20.33
C ASN A 103 -1.90 -1.43 -19.76
N SER A 104 -3.10 -1.88 -19.39
CA SER A 104 -4.15 -1.03 -18.80
C SER A 104 -3.75 -0.38 -17.46
N ASN A 105 -2.66 -0.81 -16.84
CA ASN A 105 -2.13 -0.20 -15.62
C ASN A 105 -1.08 0.88 -15.90
N VAL A 106 -0.66 1.10 -17.15
CA VAL A 106 0.33 2.13 -17.49
C VAL A 106 -0.37 3.34 -18.13
N TYR A 107 -0.10 4.53 -17.60
CA TYR A 107 -0.62 5.79 -18.09
C TYR A 107 0.54 6.74 -18.43
N TYR A 108 0.50 7.31 -19.63
CA TYR A 108 1.40 8.37 -20.06
C TYR A 108 0.74 9.72 -19.79
N LEU A 109 1.09 10.36 -18.68
CA LEU A 109 0.61 11.69 -18.33
C LEU A 109 1.43 12.73 -19.08
N THR A 110 0.76 13.71 -19.68
CA THR A 110 1.43 14.85 -20.32
C THR A 110 0.72 16.13 -19.95
N ALA A 111 1.49 17.13 -19.52
CA ALA A 111 1.03 18.48 -19.31
C ALA A 111 1.71 19.45 -20.29
N LYS A 112 0.96 20.42 -20.79
CA LYS A 112 1.43 21.52 -21.61
C LYS A 112 1.07 22.83 -20.95
N SER A 113 2.01 23.73 -20.82
CA SER A 113 1.80 25.07 -20.28
C SER A 113 2.03 26.13 -21.34
N TYR A 114 1.40 27.29 -21.16
CA TYR A 114 1.55 28.48 -21.98
C TYR A 114 1.80 29.69 -21.08
N VAL A 115 2.90 30.40 -21.33
CA VAL A 115 3.26 31.65 -20.65
C VAL A 115 3.67 32.65 -21.71
N ASN A 116 2.87 33.70 -21.90
CA ASN A 116 3.17 34.77 -22.86
C ASN A 116 3.56 34.24 -24.26
N GLY A 117 2.81 33.27 -24.78
CA GLY A 117 3.06 32.62 -26.09
C GLY A 117 4.16 31.56 -26.11
N LEU A 118 4.98 31.43 -25.07
CA LEU A 118 5.93 30.33 -24.92
C LEU A 118 5.22 29.10 -24.38
N SER A 119 5.52 27.93 -24.96
CA SER A 119 4.98 26.66 -24.47
C SER A 119 6.05 25.72 -23.96
N ARG A 120 5.72 24.95 -22.92
CA ARG A 120 6.54 23.85 -22.40
C ARG A 120 5.68 22.60 -22.23
N ARG A 121 6.31 21.44 -22.38
CA ARG A 121 5.69 20.13 -22.19
C ARG A 121 6.50 19.33 -21.18
N ALA A 122 5.80 18.69 -20.25
CA ALA A 122 6.37 17.71 -19.33
C ALA A 122 5.52 16.42 -19.39
N SER A 123 6.15 15.27 -19.19
CA SER A 123 5.46 13.99 -19.25
C SER A 123 5.98 13.02 -18.18
N TYR A 124 5.08 12.22 -17.61
CA TYR A 124 5.39 11.11 -16.70
C TYR A 124 4.79 9.81 -17.23
N THR A 125 5.50 8.69 -17.01
CA THR A 125 4.93 7.35 -17.13
C THR A 125 4.55 6.89 -15.73
N VAL A 126 3.26 6.64 -15.51
CA VAL A 126 2.71 6.25 -14.21
C VAL A 126 2.18 4.84 -14.31
N PHE A 127 2.54 4.00 -13.34
CA PHE A 127 1.97 2.67 -13.17
C PHE A 127 0.88 2.71 -12.09
N CYS A 128 -0.37 2.58 -12.50
CA CYS A 128 -1.55 2.50 -11.63
C CYS A 128 -1.97 1.04 -11.47
N GLN A 129 -1.65 0.47 -10.32
CA GLN A 129 -2.19 -0.83 -9.94
C GLN A 129 -3.43 -0.59 -9.07
N ARG A 130 -4.63 -0.93 -9.56
CA ARG A 130 -5.80 -1.09 -8.68
C ARG A 130 -5.54 -2.34 -7.85
N GLN A 131 -4.94 -2.17 -6.67
CA GLN A 131 -4.85 -3.25 -5.70
C GLN A 131 -6.27 -3.56 -5.23
N ARG A 132 -6.80 -4.69 -5.68
CA ARG A 132 -8.06 -5.19 -5.15
C ARG A 132 -7.80 -5.58 -3.71
N LEU A 133 -8.47 -4.88 -2.81
CA LEU A 133 -8.53 -5.27 -1.42
C LEU A 133 -9.69 -6.24 -1.27
N ASN A 134 -9.38 -7.50 -1.02
CA ASN A 134 -10.35 -8.50 -0.59
C ASN A 134 -10.75 -8.16 0.84
N LYS A 135 -12.01 -7.75 1.02
CA LYS A 135 -12.55 -7.38 2.33
C LYS A 135 -13.30 -8.55 2.92
N LEU A 136 -12.80 -9.10 4.03
CA LEU A 136 -13.56 -10.08 4.81
C LEU A 136 -14.58 -9.33 5.66
N THR A 137 -15.86 -9.60 5.41
CA THR A 137 -16.96 -8.96 6.13
C THR A 137 -17.22 -9.64 7.47
N GLN A 138 -16.96 -10.95 7.57
CA GLN A 138 -17.11 -11.73 8.79
C GLN A 138 -15.82 -11.80 9.61
N SER A 139 -16.00 -11.97 10.90
CA SER A 139 -14.91 -12.18 11.86
C SER A 139 -14.36 -13.60 11.80
N VAL A 140 -15.24 -14.58 11.59
CA VAL A 140 -14.87 -15.97 11.41
C VAL A 140 -15.59 -16.52 10.19
N LEU A 141 -14.85 -17.04 9.22
CA LEU A 141 -15.37 -17.66 8.00
C LEU A 141 -14.89 -19.12 7.93
N ILE A 142 -15.83 -20.07 7.95
CA ILE A 142 -15.54 -21.50 8.08
C ILE A 142 -16.15 -22.32 6.95
N GLY A 143 -15.32 -23.13 6.28
CA GLY A 143 -15.72 -24.00 5.17
C GLY A 143 -16.20 -25.41 5.52
N GLY A 144 -15.86 -25.93 6.70
CA GLY A 144 -16.10 -27.33 7.01
C GLY A 144 -17.57 -27.67 7.16
N SER A 145 -17.92 -28.93 6.88
CA SER A 145 -19.30 -29.41 6.88
C SER A 145 -19.94 -29.47 8.28
N ALA A 146 -19.14 -29.69 9.32
CA ALA A 146 -19.59 -29.69 10.71
C ALA A 146 -18.52 -29.04 11.60
N VAL A 147 -18.93 -28.00 12.31
CA VAL A 147 -18.07 -27.20 13.18
C VAL A 147 -18.64 -27.23 14.59
N ALA A 148 -17.77 -27.30 15.59
CA ALA A 148 -18.14 -27.17 16.99
C ALA A 148 -17.19 -26.16 17.65
N LEU A 149 -17.69 -24.97 17.98
CA LEU A 149 -16.93 -23.93 18.65
C LEU A 149 -16.83 -24.24 20.15
N PRO A 150 -15.64 -24.18 20.76
CA PRO A 150 -15.43 -24.50 22.17
C PRO A 150 -16.03 -23.42 23.09
N ASP A 151 -16.28 -23.75 24.35
CA ASP A 151 -16.83 -22.83 25.35
C ASP A 151 -15.83 -21.80 25.88
N SER A 152 -14.53 -22.07 25.72
CA SER A 152 -13.39 -21.18 25.98
C SER A 152 -13.25 -20.01 25.01
N LEU A 153 -14.04 -19.98 23.93
CA LEU A 153 -13.94 -18.99 22.86
C LEU A 153 -14.95 -17.85 23.06
N THR A 154 -14.47 -16.62 22.91
CA THR A 154 -15.28 -15.41 22.72
C THR A 154 -15.01 -14.81 21.35
N VAL A 155 -16.07 -14.58 20.56
CA VAL A 155 -15.98 -13.94 19.24
C VAL A 155 -16.74 -12.63 19.28
N ASN A 156 -16.03 -11.52 19.09
CA ASN A 156 -16.59 -10.18 18.98
C ASN A 156 -16.70 -9.80 17.49
N GLY A 157 -17.73 -10.32 16.84
CA GLY A 157 -18.05 -10.08 15.44
C GLY A 157 -18.85 -11.22 14.81
N ASP A 158 -19.19 -11.05 13.54
CA ASP A 158 -20.08 -11.97 12.85
C ASP A 158 -19.37 -13.27 12.46
N ILE A 159 -20.08 -14.39 12.50
CA ILE A 159 -19.57 -15.71 12.09
C ILE A 159 -20.34 -16.17 10.86
N GLN A 160 -19.62 -16.65 9.84
CA GLN A 160 -20.17 -17.39 8.71
C GLN A 160 -19.64 -18.83 8.73
N SER A 161 -20.55 -19.79 8.74
CA SER A 161 -20.26 -21.20 8.50
C SER A 161 -20.93 -21.65 7.20
N ASN A 162 -20.12 -21.97 6.20
CA ASN A 162 -20.57 -22.56 4.93
C ASN A 162 -20.96 -24.04 5.05
N GLY A 163 -20.78 -24.63 6.23
CA GLY A 163 -21.07 -26.02 6.55
C GLY A 163 -22.55 -26.36 6.72
N GLY A 164 -22.81 -27.65 6.90
CA GLY A 164 -24.13 -28.19 7.18
C GLY A 164 -24.54 -28.11 8.66
N ARG A 165 -23.61 -27.94 9.60
CA ARG A 165 -23.91 -27.76 11.02
C ARG A 165 -22.86 -26.92 11.74
N LEU A 166 -23.31 -25.95 12.51
CA LEU A 166 -22.52 -25.21 13.51
C LEU A 166 -23.05 -25.53 14.91
N SER A 167 -22.22 -26.13 15.77
CA SER A 167 -22.53 -26.32 17.19
C SER A 167 -21.81 -25.25 17.99
N ASN A 168 -22.55 -24.32 18.58
CA ASN A 168 -21.99 -23.22 19.33
C ASN A 168 -21.95 -23.56 20.83
N TYR A 169 -20.75 -23.59 21.41
CA TYR A 169 -20.58 -23.52 22.87
C TYR A 169 -19.90 -22.21 23.31
N ALA A 170 -19.38 -21.45 22.33
CA ALA A 170 -18.68 -20.17 22.49
C ALA A 170 -19.64 -19.01 22.82
N SER A 171 -19.07 -17.91 23.32
CA SER A 171 -19.75 -16.61 23.43
C SER A 171 -19.57 -15.82 22.14
N ILE A 172 -20.66 -15.43 21.48
CA ILE A 172 -20.61 -14.71 20.20
C ILE A 172 -21.34 -13.37 20.36
N VAL A 173 -20.59 -12.28 20.26
CA VAL A 173 -21.09 -10.91 20.23
C VAL A 173 -21.15 -10.45 18.77
N GLY A 174 -22.14 -10.95 18.03
CA GLY A 174 -22.34 -10.70 16.61
C GLY A 174 -23.38 -11.64 16.00
N ASP A 175 -23.62 -11.49 14.71
CA ASP A 175 -24.57 -12.33 13.98
C ASP A 175 -23.94 -13.66 13.59
N VAL A 176 -24.76 -14.71 13.51
CA VAL A 176 -24.34 -16.04 13.08
C VAL A 176 -25.09 -16.44 11.83
N TYR A 177 -24.34 -16.56 10.74
CA TYR A 177 -24.82 -17.03 9.45
C TYR A 177 -24.35 -18.46 9.23
N CYS A 178 -25.27 -19.38 9.00
CA CYS A 178 -24.93 -20.77 8.72
C CYS A 178 -25.76 -21.29 7.54
N ARG A 179 -25.10 -21.91 6.57
CA ARG A 179 -25.80 -22.55 5.44
C ARG A 179 -26.70 -23.69 5.92
N GLY A 180 -26.27 -24.43 6.91
CA GLY A 180 -27.01 -25.52 7.51
C GLY A 180 -27.78 -25.11 8.76
N VAL A 181 -27.63 -25.92 9.80
CA VAL A 181 -28.31 -25.71 11.09
C VAL A 181 -27.34 -25.18 12.15
N VAL A 182 -27.84 -24.32 13.02
CA VAL A 182 -27.13 -23.86 14.22
C VAL A 182 -27.69 -24.57 15.44
N PHE A 183 -26.80 -25.17 16.23
CA PHE A 183 -27.12 -25.77 17.52
C PHE A 183 -26.44 -24.95 18.62
N ASP A 184 -27.19 -24.08 19.27
CA ASP A 184 -26.72 -23.25 20.40
C ASP A 184 -27.53 -23.59 21.66
N PRO A 185 -27.13 -24.62 22.42
CA PRO A 185 -27.90 -25.09 23.57
C PRO A 185 -27.89 -24.11 24.75
N PHE A 186 -26.99 -23.13 24.75
CA PHE A 186 -26.80 -22.19 25.86
C PHE A 186 -27.27 -20.77 25.56
N GLY A 187 -27.70 -20.49 24.32
CA GLY A 187 -28.18 -19.16 23.92
C GLY A 187 -27.09 -18.09 24.07
N ARG A 188 -25.87 -18.40 23.64
CA ARG A 188 -24.67 -17.56 23.82
C ARG A 188 -24.35 -16.69 22.59
N VAL A 189 -25.32 -16.51 21.71
CA VAL A 189 -25.26 -15.58 20.57
C VAL A 189 -26.06 -14.33 20.92
N ASP A 190 -25.39 -13.18 20.98
CA ASP A 190 -26.02 -11.89 21.27
C ASP A 190 -26.64 -11.23 20.00
N GLY A 191 -26.36 -11.76 18.80
CA GLY A 191 -26.90 -11.30 17.52
C GLY A 191 -27.98 -12.21 16.91
N GLU A 192 -28.26 -12.02 15.63
CA GLU A 192 -29.24 -12.83 14.90
C GLU A 192 -28.63 -14.16 14.40
N ILE A 193 -29.36 -15.26 14.56
CA ILE A 193 -29.00 -16.56 14.00
C ILE A 193 -29.77 -16.77 12.69
N THR A 194 -29.05 -16.71 11.57
CA THR A 194 -29.58 -16.98 10.22
C THR A 194 -29.15 -18.37 9.75
N MET A 195 -30.07 -19.33 9.81
CA MET A 195 -29.91 -20.66 9.19
C MET A 195 -30.34 -20.65 7.73
N GLY A 196 -29.72 -21.50 6.89
CA GLY A 196 -29.99 -21.50 5.44
C GLY A 196 -29.34 -20.34 4.69
N ALA A 197 -28.33 -19.68 5.27
CA ALA A 197 -27.63 -18.57 4.64
C ALA A 197 -26.87 -19.00 3.37
N ASP A 198 -26.69 -18.06 2.45
CA ASP A 198 -25.88 -18.29 1.25
C ASP A 198 -24.41 -18.57 1.62
N GLU A 199 -23.75 -19.37 0.78
CA GLU A 199 -22.33 -19.65 0.93
C GLU A 199 -21.49 -18.41 0.58
N VAL A 200 -20.58 -18.02 1.48
CA VAL A 200 -19.61 -16.95 1.21
C VAL A 200 -18.33 -17.58 0.65
N PRO A 201 -17.86 -17.19 -0.54
CA PRO A 201 -16.63 -17.75 -1.10
C PRO A 201 -15.45 -17.64 -0.15
N LEU A 202 -14.80 -18.77 0.13
CA LEU A 202 -13.55 -18.79 0.90
C LEU A 202 -12.41 -18.28 0.02
N PRO A 203 -11.52 -17.42 0.54
CA PRO A 203 -10.28 -17.12 -0.18
C PRO A 203 -9.46 -18.40 -0.33
N THR A 204 -9.00 -18.67 -1.53
CA THR A 204 -8.14 -19.83 -1.79
C THR A 204 -6.81 -19.64 -1.08
N ILE A 205 -6.44 -20.59 -0.22
CA ILE A 205 -5.17 -20.57 0.50
C ILE A 205 -4.08 -21.06 -0.46
N ILE A 206 -3.48 -20.14 -1.21
CA ILE A 206 -2.35 -20.40 -2.10
C ILE A 206 -1.12 -19.72 -1.51
N THR A 207 -0.29 -20.46 -0.78
CA THR A 207 0.97 -19.97 -0.18
C THR A 207 1.90 -19.36 -1.22
N ASP A 208 1.90 -19.89 -2.45
CA ASP A 208 2.73 -19.38 -3.55
C ASP A 208 2.44 -17.91 -3.90
N ASN A 209 1.19 -17.44 -3.72
CA ASN A 209 0.84 -16.03 -3.93
C ASN A 209 1.57 -15.10 -2.95
N TYR A 210 1.98 -15.62 -1.79
CA TYR A 210 2.72 -14.86 -0.78
C TYR A 210 4.24 -15.04 -0.89
N LYS A 211 4.73 -16.09 -1.56
CA LYS A 211 6.17 -16.31 -1.78
C LYS A 211 6.77 -15.30 -2.76
N LEU A 212 6.03 -15.03 -3.84
CA LEU A 212 6.39 -14.03 -4.86
C LEU A 212 5.16 -13.17 -5.13
N TYR A 213 5.18 -11.93 -4.64
CA TYR A 213 4.02 -11.04 -4.70
C TYR A 213 4.39 -9.69 -5.31
N ARG A 214 3.43 -9.03 -5.95
CA ARG A 214 3.65 -7.73 -6.61
C ARG A 214 2.85 -6.63 -5.95
N LEU A 215 3.55 -5.78 -5.19
CA LEU A 215 2.96 -4.64 -4.49
C LEU A 215 3.42 -3.34 -5.15
N TRP A 216 2.48 -2.47 -5.50
CA TRP A 216 2.75 -1.17 -6.12
C TRP A 216 3.67 -1.25 -7.35
N GLY A 217 3.47 -2.26 -8.19
CA GLY A 217 4.28 -2.51 -9.37
C GLY A 217 5.66 -3.12 -9.11
N ARG A 218 6.10 -3.25 -7.85
CA ARG A 218 7.37 -3.85 -7.44
C ARG A 218 7.18 -5.33 -7.13
N ASN A 219 8.09 -6.16 -7.63
CA ASN A 219 8.17 -7.56 -7.24
C ASN A 219 8.80 -7.64 -5.85
N ASN A 220 8.16 -8.37 -4.96
CA ASN A 220 8.64 -8.67 -3.63
C ASN A 220 8.77 -10.20 -3.49
N ALA A 221 9.63 -10.62 -2.58
CA ALA A 221 9.82 -12.03 -2.27
C ALA A 221 9.76 -12.26 -0.76
N ALA A 222 9.19 -13.38 -0.35
CA ALA A 222 9.24 -13.83 1.03
C ALA A 222 10.68 -14.21 1.42
N ASN A 223 11.04 -13.95 2.68
CA ASN A 223 12.26 -14.50 3.26
C ASN A 223 12.02 -16.00 3.55
N GLU A 224 12.71 -16.90 2.86
CA GLU A 224 12.66 -18.33 3.17
C GLU A 224 13.49 -18.62 4.43
N ARG A 225 12.90 -19.35 5.38
CA ARG A 225 13.55 -19.79 6.61
C ARG A 225 13.28 -21.27 6.83
N VAL A 226 14.33 -22.08 6.64
CA VAL A 226 14.29 -23.52 6.94
C VAL A 226 14.55 -23.71 8.43
N THR A 227 13.54 -24.14 9.17
CA THR A 227 13.62 -24.39 10.62
C THR A 227 12.46 -25.25 11.09
N ASN A 228 12.60 -25.90 12.24
CA ASN A 228 11.48 -26.50 12.98
C ASN A 228 10.95 -25.59 14.09
N GLU A 229 11.69 -24.52 14.40
CA GLU A 229 11.34 -23.59 15.48
C GLU A 229 11.74 -22.17 15.09
N PHE A 230 10.81 -21.23 15.22
CA PHE A 230 11.02 -19.81 15.02
C PHE A 230 11.15 -19.14 16.38
N LEU A 231 12.40 -18.84 16.73
CA LEU A 231 12.81 -18.36 18.05
C LEU A 231 12.77 -16.84 18.13
N SER A 232 12.65 -16.29 19.34
CA SER A 232 12.64 -14.84 19.58
C SER A 232 13.91 -14.10 19.12
N ASN A 233 15.06 -14.79 19.09
CA ASN A 233 16.32 -14.24 18.63
C ASN A 233 16.57 -14.34 17.11
N ASP A 234 15.58 -14.81 16.33
CA ASP A 234 15.71 -14.87 14.87
C ASP A 234 15.82 -13.44 14.29
N PRO A 235 16.75 -13.17 13.35
CA PRO A 235 16.94 -11.84 12.77
C PRO A 235 15.71 -11.32 12.00
N LEU A 236 14.74 -12.18 11.67
CA LEU A 236 13.51 -11.78 11.01
C LEU A 236 12.42 -11.25 11.97
N ASN A 237 12.63 -11.34 13.29
CA ASN A 237 11.75 -10.74 14.30
C ASN A 237 11.92 -9.22 14.42
N GLN A 238 11.04 -8.59 15.21
CA GLN A 238 11.07 -7.16 15.54
C GLN A 238 11.12 -6.26 14.29
N GLY A 239 10.40 -6.68 13.24
CA GLY A 239 10.35 -6.00 11.94
C GLY A 239 11.53 -6.28 11.01
N GLY A 240 12.48 -7.16 11.40
CA GLY A 240 13.62 -7.52 10.56
C GLY A 240 13.26 -8.18 9.22
N SER A 241 12.05 -8.75 9.11
CA SER A 241 11.53 -9.29 7.84
C SER A 241 11.09 -8.19 6.85
N VAL A 242 10.72 -7.00 7.33
CA VAL A 242 10.16 -5.91 6.52
C VAL A 242 11.27 -5.08 5.90
N ASN A 243 11.39 -5.11 4.58
CA ASN A 243 12.40 -4.34 3.85
C ASN A 243 11.87 -3.93 2.46
N PRO A 244 12.61 -3.11 1.68
CA PRO A 244 12.13 -2.64 0.38
C PRO A 244 11.77 -3.74 -0.62
N ASP A 245 12.38 -4.92 -0.54
CA ASP A 245 12.14 -6.08 -1.41
C ASP A 245 11.16 -7.10 -0.78
N ASN A 246 10.73 -6.86 0.45
CA ASN A 246 9.73 -7.64 1.17
C ASN A 246 8.85 -6.72 2.01
N THR A 247 8.07 -5.88 1.34
CA THR A 247 7.26 -4.82 1.96
C THR A 247 6.15 -5.34 2.90
N GLY A 248 5.67 -6.57 2.68
CA GLY A 248 4.73 -7.26 3.57
C GLY A 248 5.40 -7.94 4.76
N GLY A 249 6.73 -7.98 4.83
CA GLY A 249 7.46 -8.72 5.87
C GLY A 249 7.16 -10.22 5.84
N VAL A 250 6.95 -10.78 4.65
CA VAL A 250 6.52 -12.18 4.49
C VAL A 250 7.69 -13.11 4.80
N VAL A 251 7.50 -14.05 5.71
CA VAL A 251 8.48 -15.10 6.05
C VAL A 251 7.86 -16.45 5.71
N TRP A 252 8.50 -17.20 4.82
CA TRP A 252 8.15 -18.58 4.54
C TRP A 252 8.90 -19.51 5.48
N LEU A 253 8.18 -20.02 6.47
CA LEU A 253 8.68 -21.05 7.37
C LEU A 253 8.56 -22.39 6.67
N LYS A 254 9.72 -22.98 6.37
CA LYS A 254 9.82 -24.30 5.76
C LYS A 254 10.31 -25.28 6.83
N PRO A 255 9.50 -26.25 7.25
CA PRO A 255 9.92 -27.27 8.21
C PRO A 255 11.24 -27.90 7.78
N GLN A 256 12.20 -27.99 8.69
CA GLN A 256 13.44 -28.74 8.43
C GLN A 256 13.17 -30.25 8.42
N SER A 257 12.18 -30.70 9.19
CA SER A 257 11.68 -32.07 9.22
C SER A 257 10.19 -32.10 9.58
N GLY A 258 9.44 -33.03 8.96
CA GLY A 258 8.00 -33.12 9.16
C GLY A 258 7.24 -31.96 8.49
N ASP A 259 6.03 -31.70 8.98
CA ASP A 259 5.12 -30.73 8.37
C ASP A 259 4.77 -29.58 9.33
N SER A 260 5.56 -29.35 10.38
CA SER A 260 5.26 -28.31 11.37
C SER A 260 6.47 -27.47 11.77
N VAL A 261 6.21 -26.20 12.07
CA VAL A 261 7.15 -25.28 12.72
C VAL A 261 6.52 -24.74 13.99
N ALA A 262 7.28 -24.72 15.08
CA ALA A 262 6.87 -24.12 16.34
C ALA A 262 7.28 -22.63 16.41
N ILE A 263 6.44 -21.80 16.99
CA ILE A 263 6.76 -20.44 17.41
C ILE A 263 6.82 -20.44 18.93
N SER A 264 7.96 -20.03 19.46
CA SER A 264 8.30 -20.18 20.87
C SER A 264 8.21 -18.88 21.67
N ASN A 265 8.56 -18.95 22.95
CA ASN A 265 8.48 -17.84 23.90
C ASN A 265 9.10 -16.52 23.38
N GLY A 266 8.37 -15.43 23.58
CA GLY A 266 8.87 -14.05 23.39
C GLY A 266 9.11 -13.65 21.94
N VAL A 267 8.53 -14.35 20.97
CA VAL A 267 8.57 -13.93 19.57
C VAL A 267 7.72 -12.67 19.41
N ASP A 268 8.34 -11.58 18.97
CA ASP A 268 7.67 -10.33 18.58
C ASP A 268 7.91 -10.12 17.09
N PHE A 269 6.95 -10.55 16.27
CA PHE A 269 7.07 -10.59 14.82
C PHE A 269 6.17 -9.55 14.16
N GLN A 270 6.73 -8.80 13.20
CA GLN A 270 5.97 -7.87 12.36
C GLN A 270 6.05 -8.34 10.90
N GLY A 271 4.91 -8.63 10.28
CA GLY A 271 4.84 -9.16 8.92
C GLY A 271 3.81 -10.26 8.75
N THR A 272 4.04 -11.16 7.80
CA THR A 272 3.20 -12.34 7.54
C THR A 272 4.01 -13.61 7.66
N ILE A 273 3.56 -14.57 8.45
CA ILE A 273 4.12 -15.92 8.46
C ILE A 273 3.34 -16.77 7.47
N ILE A 274 4.04 -17.43 6.56
CA ILE A 274 3.44 -18.45 5.69
C ILE A 274 4.10 -19.80 5.96
N ILE A 275 3.27 -20.85 5.99
CA ILE A 275 3.73 -22.22 6.20
C ILE A 275 2.89 -23.21 5.37
N GLU A 276 3.57 -24.15 4.76
CA GLU A 276 2.97 -25.30 4.07
C GLU A 276 2.92 -26.47 5.03
N GLY A 277 1.94 -26.45 5.93
CA GLY A 277 1.80 -27.41 7.01
C GLY A 277 1.16 -26.79 8.25
N ASP A 278 1.46 -27.35 9.40
CA ASP A 278 0.91 -26.96 10.69
C ASP A 278 1.82 -25.94 11.40
N LEU A 279 1.25 -24.89 11.95
CA LEU A 279 1.98 -23.93 12.80
C LEU A 279 1.70 -24.23 14.27
N THR A 280 2.71 -24.52 15.06
CA THR A 280 2.52 -24.71 16.51
C THR A 280 2.82 -23.41 17.25
N LEU A 281 1.90 -22.91 18.07
CA LEU A 281 2.15 -21.83 19.02
C LEU A 281 2.43 -22.46 20.38
N SER A 282 3.66 -22.34 20.86
CA SER A 282 4.10 -22.97 22.10
C SER A 282 4.85 -21.98 22.99
N GLY A 283 4.34 -21.73 24.19
CA GLY A 283 4.94 -20.78 25.12
C GLY A 283 4.27 -19.40 25.11
N SER A 284 4.87 -18.45 25.82
CA SER A 284 4.23 -17.19 26.23
C SER A 284 4.84 -15.95 25.59
N GLY A 285 4.06 -14.86 25.56
CA GLY A 285 4.50 -13.58 25.03
C GLY A 285 4.75 -13.61 23.52
N ILE A 286 4.00 -14.43 22.78
CA ILE A 286 4.05 -14.45 21.32
C ILE A 286 3.22 -13.27 20.80
N LYS A 287 3.83 -12.36 20.04
CA LYS A 287 3.17 -11.21 19.42
C LYS A 287 3.38 -11.25 17.92
N MET A 288 2.30 -11.17 17.16
CA MET A 288 2.35 -11.14 15.70
C MET A 288 1.54 -9.97 15.17
N VAL A 289 2.19 -9.02 14.50
CA VAL A 289 1.54 -7.83 13.97
C VAL A 289 1.68 -7.81 12.46
N ALA A 290 0.55 -8.01 11.76
CA ALA A 290 0.54 -7.95 10.31
C ALA A 290 0.84 -6.55 9.78
N VAL A 291 1.56 -6.49 8.66
CA VAL A 291 1.62 -5.29 7.82
C VAL A 291 0.24 -5.05 7.22
N ARG A 292 -0.18 -3.78 7.10
CA ARG A 292 -1.50 -3.44 6.56
C ARG A 292 -1.67 -3.99 5.15
N GLY A 293 -2.81 -4.65 4.91
CA GLY A 293 -3.10 -5.31 3.64
C GLY A 293 -2.59 -6.75 3.55
N PHE A 294 -1.95 -7.28 4.60
CA PHE A 294 -1.50 -8.67 4.66
C PHE A 294 -2.12 -9.40 5.86
N PRO A 295 -2.28 -10.74 5.78
CA PRO A 295 -2.61 -11.56 6.94
C PRO A 295 -1.41 -11.63 7.90
N ALA A 296 -1.67 -11.93 9.17
CA ALA A 296 -0.61 -12.25 10.13
C ALA A 296 -0.04 -13.65 9.89
N ILE A 297 -0.92 -14.62 9.62
CA ILE A 297 -0.56 -16.04 9.45
C ILE A 297 -1.32 -16.62 8.26
N VAL A 298 -0.63 -17.39 7.43
CA VAL A 298 -1.18 -18.23 6.37
C VAL A 298 -0.62 -19.65 6.52
N ALA A 299 -1.44 -20.57 7.01
CA ALA A 299 -1.09 -21.98 7.17
C ALA A 299 -1.98 -22.84 6.27
N THR A 300 -1.39 -23.70 5.44
CA THR A 300 -2.18 -24.69 4.68
C THR A 300 -2.77 -25.77 5.58
N GLY A 301 -2.11 -26.07 6.71
CA GLY A 301 -2.56 -26.99 7.75
C GLY A 301 -3.29 -26.26 8.89
N LYS A 302 -3.10 -26.76 10.10
CA LYS A 302 -3.70 -26.27 11.35
C LYS A 302 -2.79 -25.28 12.04
N ILE A 303 -3.37 -24.46 12.90
CA ILE A 303 -2.64 -23.75 13.95
C ILE A 303 -2.86 -24.54 15.24
N LEU A 304 -1.80 -25.17 15.75
CA LEU A 304 -1.78 -26.01 16.93
C LEU A 304 -1.44 -25.15 18.15
N ILE A 305 -2.32 -25.09 19.14
CA ILE A 305 -2.09 -24.33 20.38
C ILE A 305 -1.61 -25.29 21.46
N ALA A 306 -0.39 -25.11 21.96
CA ALA A 306 0.14 -25.92 23.06
C ALA A 306 -0.40 -25.47 24.43
N ASP A 307 -0.29 -26.34 25.44
CA ASP A 307 -0.60 -26.00 26.82
C ASP A 307 0.18 -24.75 27.27
N ASN A 308 -0.49 -23.84 27.99
CA ASN A 308 0.05 -22.56 28.45
C ASN A 308 0.63 -21.66 27.35
N ALA A 309 0.24 -21.88 26.08
CA ALA A 309 0.60 -20.95 25.02
C ALA A 309 -0.14 -19.62 25.21
N ASP A 310 0.55 -18.50 25.05
CA ASP A 310 -0.03 -17.16 25.14
C ASP A 310 0.40 -16.34 23.92
N ALA A 311 -0.58 -16.03 23.06
CA ALA A 311 -0.35 -15.37 21.78
C ALA A 311 -1.32 -14.22 21.49
N GLU A 312 -0.77 -13.07 21.11
CA GLU A 312 -1.48 -11.90 20.60
C GLU A 312 -1.22 -11.75 19.09
N ILE A 313 -2.27 -11.80 18.28
CA ILE A 313 -2.18 -11.75 16.82
C ILE A 313 -3.01 -10.57 16.31
N THR A 314 -2.34 -9.53 15.80
CA THR A 314 -2.97 -8.38 15.17
C THR A 314 -2.95 -8.52 13.65
N GLY A 315 -3.98 -9.15 13.09
CA GLY A 315 -4.11 -9.37 11.66
C GLY A 315 -5.07 -10.51 11.34
N THR A 316 -5.36 -10.71 10.05
CA THR A 316 -6.14 -11.87 9.62
C THR A 316 -5.31 -13.15 9.76
N VAL A 317 -5.91 -14.22 10.26
CA VAL A 317 -5.35 -15.56 10.34
C VAL A 317 -6.06 -16.44 9.30
N ILE A 318 -5.28 -17.10 8.46
CA ILE A 318 -5.80 -18.01 7.44
C ILE A 318 -5.22 -19.40 7.70
N ALA A 319 -6.05 -20.38 8.03
CA ALA A 319 -5.61 -21.72 8.39
C ALA A 319 -6.50 -22.79 7.74
N GLY A 320 -5.95 -23.66 6.89
CA GLY A 320 -6.75 -24.72 6.25
C GLY A 320 -7.47 -25.62 7.27
N GLY A 321 -6.76 -25.97 8.35
CA GLY A 321 -7.25 -26.80 9.46
C GLY A 321 -8.00 -26.06 10.57
N GLY A 322 -7.97 -24.72 10.59
CA GLY A 322 -8.40 -23.93 11.73
C GLY A 322 -7.38 -23.90 12.89
N ILE A 323 -7.83 -23.42 14.05
CA ILE A 323 -7.07 -23.34 15.30
C ILE A 323 -7.53 -24.48 16.21
N VAL A 324 -6.62 -25.36 16.62
CA VAL A 324 -6.95 -26.56 17.40
C VAL A 324 -5.90 -26.78 18.50
N PRO A 325 -6.24 -27.49 19.59
CA PRO A 325 -5.25 -27.82 20.61
C PRO A 325 -4.17 -28.78 20.07
N LEU A 326 -2.93 -28.59 20.54
CA LEU A 326 -1.85 -29.57 20.41
C LEU A 326 -2.03 -30.62 21.52
N GLY A 327 -2.62 -31.76 21.17
CA GLY A 327 -2.88 -32.84 22.14
C GLY A 327 -4.35 -32.93 22.52
N SER A 328 -4.64 -33.12 23.81
CA SER A 328 -6.03 -33.28 24.26
C SER A 328 -6.75 -31.94 24.41
N ASP A 329 -6.18 -30.98 25.17
CA ASP A 329 -6.99 -29.88 25.69
C ASP A 329 -6.34 -28.46 25.59
N ALA A 330 -5.03 -28.29 25.34
CA ALA A 330 -4.37 -26.97 25.34
C ALA A 330 -4.61 -26.17 26.64
N ALA A 331 -4.53 -26.85 27.78
CA ALA A 331 -4.94 -26.30 29.06
C ALA A 331 -4.13 -25.04 29.44
N GLY A 332 -4.84 -24.03 29.96
CA GLY A 332 -4.24 -22.76 30.37
C GLY A 332 -3.67 -21.92 29.23
N SER A 333 -4.00 -22.24 27.97
CA SER A 333 -3.60 -21.42 26.83
C SER A 333 -4.48 -20.18 26.70
N ALA A 334 -3.95 -19.15 26.05
CA ALA A 334 -4.67 -17.94 25.74
C ALA A 334 -4.29 -17.47 24.33
N THR A 335 -5.29 -17.11 23.52
CA THR A 335 -5.01 -16.46 22.23
C THR A 335 -5.95 -15.30 21.99
N THR A 336 -5.40 -14.15 21.61
CA THR A 336 -6.18 -12.98 21.19
C THR A 336 -5.90 -12.68 19.72
N ILE A 337 -6.95 -12.62 18.90
CA ILE A 337 -6.85 -12.26 17.49
C ILE A 337 -7.60 -10.95 17.23
N ASP A 338 -6.88 -9.88 16.94
CA ASP A 338 -7.43 -8.60 16.47
C ASP A 338 -7.44 -8.56 14.94
N GLY A 339 -8.48 -9.15 14.35
CA GLY A 339 -8.56 -9.35 12.90
C GLY A 339 -9.73 -10.24 12.50
N ALA A 340 -9.46 -11.27 11.71
CA ALA A 340 -10.43 -12.30 11.33
C ALA A 340 -9.76 -13.66 11.25
N LEU A 341 -10.55 -14.73 11.34
CA LEU A 341 -10.13 -16.10 11.08
C LEU A 341 -10.83 -16.62 9.83
N VAL A 342 -10.04 -17.12 8.88
CA VAL A 342 -10.55 -17.91 7.76
C VAL A 342 -10.05 -19.33 7.90
N ALA A 343 -10.98 -20.29 7.92
CA ALA A 343 -10.65 -21.70 7.99
C ALA A 343 -11.42 -22.53 6.95
N GLN A 344 -10.72 -23.45 6.29
CA GLN A 344 -11.37 -24.33 5.30
C GLN A 344 -12.17 -25.46 5.95
N THR A 345 -11.80 -25.86 7.17
CA THR A 345 -12.38 -27.03 7.84
C THR A 345 -12.97 -26.69 9.22
N VAL A 346 -12.17 -26.69 10.28
CA VAL A 346 -12.70 -26.73 11.65
C VAL A 346 -13.08 -25.34 12.20
N GLY A 347 -12.40 -24.27 11.78
CA GLY A 347 -12.52 -22.97 12.45
C GLY A 347 -11.76 -22.99 13.79
N TYR A 348 -12.47 -23.20 14.89
CA TYR A 348 -11.89 -23.47 16.21
C TYR A 348 -12.23 -24.90 16.65
N GLY A 349 -11.24 -25.63 17.15
CA GLY A 349 -11.42 -26.98 17.66
C GLY A 349 -12.22 -27.00 18.96
N TRP A 350 -13.20 -27.89 19.07
CA TRP A 350 -14.08 -28.00 20.25
C TRP A 350 -13.38 -28.39 21.56
N ARG A 351 -12.15 -28.91 21.49
CA ARG A 351 -11.32 -29.25 22.66
C ARG A 351 -10.32 -28.16 23.05
N LEU A 352 -10.37 -27.01 22.39
CA LEU A 352 -9.50 -25.91 22.75
C LEU A 352 -9.94 -25.40 24.13
N ASP A 353 -9.12 -25.57 25.15
CA ASP A 353 -9.33 -25.07 26.53
C ASP A 353 -8.50 -23.79 26.77
N GLY A 354 -8.84 -23.05 27.81
CA GLY A 354 -8.20 -21.78 28.16
C GLY A 354 -9.04 -20.55 27.80
N ASP A 355 -8.39 -19.45 27.44
CA ASP A 355 -9.04 -18.15 27.19
C ASP A 355 -8.75 -17.64 25.76
N HIS A 356 -9.70 -17.83 24.84
CA HIS A 356 -9.53 -17.46 23.44
C HIS A 356 -10.48 -16.33 23.05
N VAL A 357 -9.95 -15.27 22.46
CA VAL A 357 -10.72 -14.10 22.05
C VAL A 357 -10.41 -13.75 20.61
N LEU A 358 -11.45 -13.57 19.79
CA LEU A 358 -11.33 -12.98 18.47
C LEU A 358 -12.10 -11.66 18.44
N ASN A 359 -11.41 -10.57 18.15
CA ASN A 359 -11.97 -9.24 17.97
C ASN A 359 -11.97 -8.88 16.48
N TYR A 360 -13.15 -8.65 15.92
CA TYR A 360 -13.24 -8.18 14.54
C TYR A 360 -12.73 -6.75 14.42
N VAL A 361 -11.61 -6.58 13.71
CA VAL A 361 -11.04 -5.28 13.41
C VAL A 361 -11.05 -5.06 11.91
N LYS A 362 -12.04 -4.32 11.40
CA LYS A 362 -12.24 -4.06 9.96
C LYS A 362 -10.97 -3.60 9.21
N ALA A 363 -10.13 -2.78 9.85
CA ALA A 363 -8.89 -2.29 9.24
C ALA A 363 -7.82 -3.39 9.04
N ARG A 364 -7.97 -4.55 9.71
CA ARG A 364 -7.09 -5.72 9.68
C ARG A 364 -7.63 -6.86 8.79
N THR A 365 -8.80 -6.66 8.17
CA THR A 365 -9.48 -7.66 7.34
C THR A 365 -9.61 -7.25 5.86
N GLU A 366 -8.95 -6.15 5.48
CA GLU A 366 -8.73 -5.75 4.09
C GLU A 366 -7.36 -6.31 3.65
N LEU A 367 -7.36 -7.34 2.80
CA LEU A 367 -6.17 -8.03 2.32
C LEU A 367 -5.89 -7.70 0.84
N TYR A 368 -4.63 -7.57 0.45
CA TYR A 368 -4.25 -7.52 -0.95
C TYR A 368 -4.47 -8.88 -1.61
N ASP A 369 -5.05 -8.87 -2.80
CA ASP A 369 -5.18 -10.03 -3.69
C ASP A 369 -3.90 -10.33 -4.48
#